data_AF-A0A0S8HE50-F1
#
_entry.id   AF-A0A0S8HE50-F1
#
_cell.length_a   1.000
_cell.length_b   1.000
_cell.length_c   1.000
_cell.angle_alpha   90.00
_cell.angle_beta   90.00
_cell.angle_gamma   90.00
#
_symmetry.space_group_name_H-M   'P 1'
#
loop_
_entity.id
_entity.type
_entity.pdbx_description
1 polymer ?
#
loop_
_entity_poly.entity_id
_entity_poly.type
_entity_poly.pdbx_seq_one_letter_code
_entity_poly.pdbx_strand_id
1 'polypeptide(L)'
;MFRKIAWVIAAAVVCALVAPSRGEVVSETFGPAGKTHSTHPGKLTITGTKAGSVVAVDISSLPAGAKIYRASLIALRGGKGLEDRQSQWLRPVRVYALAPGEEAPPENAEPLEFEPPWYRSFDVTSPVGRAVADKAGAVKFFVAEFYQWRPDQMELRITGEGPASQVSPQVTGVRAFHADGSTFVTWKEM
;
A
#
# COMPACT_ATOMS: atom_id res chain seq x y z
N MET A 1 21.75 56.68 27.19
CA MET A 1 21.93 55.46 27.99
C MET A 1 20.89 54.46 27.51
N PHE A 2 21.31 53.63 26.56
CA PHE A 2 20.52 52.71 25.75
C PHE A 2 20.26 51.40 26.50
N ARG A 3 19.06 50.80 26.35
CA ARG A 3 18.75 49.34 26.47
C ARG A 3 17.35 49.07 27.06
N LYS A 4 16.24 49.51 26.44
CA LYS A 4 14.88 49.08 26.86
C LYS A 4 13.82 49.08 25.74
N ILE A 5 14.13 48.75 24.48
CA ILE A 5 13.08 48.42 23.49
C ILE A 5 13.67 47.38 22.53
N ALA A 6 13.46 46.08 22.77
CA ALA A 6 13.85 45.03 21.82
C ALA A 6 13.22 43.63 22.07
N TRP A 7 12.35 43.46 23.08
CA TRP A 7 11.93 42.11 23.52
C TRP A 7 10.43 41.80 23.36
N VAL A 8 9.67 42.57 22.57
CA VAL A 8 8.21 42.35 22.43
C VAL A 8 7.78 41.89 21.03
N ILE A 9 8.66 41.87 20.02
CA ILE A 9 8.28 41.52 18.63
C ILE A 9 8.69 40.10 18.22
N ALA A 10 9.34 39.31 19.10
CA ALA A 10 9.84 37.97 18.75
C ALA A 10 8.89 36.81 19.09
N ALA A 11 7.64 37.07 19.51
CA ALA A 11 6.68 36.02 19.89
C ALA A 11 5.48 35.86 18.94
N ALA A 12 5.29 36.78 17.97
CA ALA A 12 4.09 36.78 17.11
C ALA A 12 4.30 36.18 15.70
N VAL A 13 5.54 35.79 15.34
CA VAL A 13 5.88 35.34 13.97
C VAL A 13 6.01 33.81 13.83
N VAL A 14 5.93 33.04 14.93
CA VAL A 14 6.06 31.56 14.87
C VAL A 14 4.70 30.84 14.76
N CYS A 15 3.56 31.54 14.88
CA CYS A 15 2.23 30.91 14.80
C CYS A 15 1.60 30.91 13.40
N ALA A 16 2.24 31.49 12.39
CA ALA A 16 1.72 31.48 11.02
C ALA A 16 2.40 30.36 10.21
N LEU A 17 1.59 29.45 9.67
CA LEU A 17 1.91 28.47 8.61
C LEU A 17 2.22 27.03 9.03
N VAL A 18 1.61 26.51 10.10
CA VAL A 18 1.21 25.09 10.06
C VAL A 18 -0.20 25.05 9.48
N ALA A 19 -0.32 25.32 8.17
CA ALA A 19 -1.51 24.90 7.47
C ALA A 19 -1.55 23.37 7.60
N PRO A 20 -2.59 22.76 8.19
CA PRO A 20 -2.73 21.32 8.10
C PRO A 20 -2.83 21.05 6.60
N SER A 21 -1.79 20.44 6.02
CA SER A 21 -1.91 19.82 4.72
C SER A 21 -3.06 18.83 4.87
N ARG A 22 -4.23 19.17 4.33
CA ARG A 22 -5.30 18.19 4.18
C ARG A 22 -4.68 17.12 3.30
N GLY A 23 -4.29 16.01 3.90
CA GLY A 23 -3.63 14.92 3.18
C GLY A 23 -4.54 14.54 2.03
N GLU A 24 -4.05 14.69 0.80
CA GLU A 24 -4.75 14.14 -0.35
C GLU A 24 -4.75 12.62 -0.19
N VAL A 25 -5.86 11.99 -0.58
CA VAL A 25 -5.93 10.54 -0.59
C VAL A 25 -5.29 10.06 -1.88
N VAL A 26 -4.15 9.41 -1.76
CA VAL A 26 -3.40 8.85 -2.89
C VAL A 26 -3.47 7.33 -2.87
N SER A 27 -3.38 6.71 -4.04
CA SER A 27 -3.23 5.26 -4.17
C SER A 27 -1.95 4.96 -4.90
N GLU A 28 -1.05 4.23 -4.23
CA GLU A 28 0.28 3.90 -4.72
C GLU A 28 0.43 2.39 -4.85
N THR A 29 1.16 1.95 -5.86
CA THR A 29 1.46 0.53 -6.09
C THR A 29 2.96 0.28 -6.04
N PHE A 30 3.37 -0.70 -5.26
CA PHE A 30 4.75 -1.14 -5.07
C PHE A 30 4.90 -2.54 -5.65
N GLY A 31 5.84 -2.70 -6.58
CA GLY A 31 5.99 -3.92 -7.35
C GLY A 31 7.44 -4.34 -7.51
N PRO A 32 7.68 -5.57 -8.02
CA PRO A 32 9.02 -6.04 -8.35
C PRO A 32 9.64 -5.21 -9.49
N ALA A 33 10.93 -5.40 -9.71
CA ALA A 33 11.63 -4.77 -10.84
C ALA A 33 10.98 -5.16 -12.18
N GLY A 34 10.91 -4.22 -13.12
CA GLY A 34 10.33 -4.44 -14.45
C GLY A 34 8.79 -4.29 -14.54
N LYS A 35 8.10 -4.04 -13.42
CA LYS A 35 6.64 -3.84 -13.41
C LYS A 35 6.27 -2.39 -13.74
N THR A 36 6.13 -2.08 -15.02
CA THR A 36 5.94 -0.72 -15.55
C THR A 36 4.65 -0.02 -15.13
N HIS A 37 3.62 -0.78 -14.71
CA HIS A 37 2.34 -0.21 -14.23
C HIS A 37 2.34 0.11 -12.72
N SER A 38 3.45 -0.14 -12.01
CA SER A 38 3.59 0.17 -10.59
C SER A 38 4.02 1.63 -10.43
N THR A 39 3.46 2.36 -9.44
CA THR A 39 3.96 3.69 -9.03
C THR A 39 5.42 3.62 -8.60
N HIS A 40 5.77 2.54 -7.89
CA HIS A 40 7.09 2.28 -7.33
C HIS A 40 7.65 0.92 -7.79
N PRO A 41 8.19 0.82 -9.01
CA PRO A 41 8.79 -0.43 -9.50
C PRO A 41 10.11 -0.74 -8.79
N GLY A 42 10.38 -2.03 -8.56
CA GLY A 42 11.62 -2.48 -7.90
C GLY A 42 11.65 -2.33 -6.38
N LYS A 43 10.55 -1.85 -5.76
CA LYS A 43 10.45 -1.70 -4.30
C LYS A 43 9.97 -2.96 -3.59
N LEU A 44 9.48 -3.95 -4.33
CA LEU A 44 9.15 -5.28 -3.79
C LEU A 44 10.27 -6.25 -4.14
N THR A 45 10.84 -6.91 -3.13
CA THR A 45 11.88 -7.92 -3.27
C THR A 45 11.44 -9.22 -2.59
N ILE A 46 11.90 -10.35 -3.13
CA ILE A 46 11.53 -11.67 -2.65
C ILE A 46 12.79 -12.47 -2.43
N THR A 47 12.95 -12.98 -1.21
CA THR A 47 14.11 -13.79 -0.80
C THR A 47 13.65 -15.16 -0.34
N GLY A 48 14.15 -16.21 -0.96
CA GLY A 48 13.87 -17.59 -0.55
C GLY A 48 14.61 -17.96 0.75
N THR A 49 13.95 -18.72 1.61
CA THR A 49 14.51 -19.29 2.84
C THR A 49 14.26 -20.79 2.87
N LYS A 50 14.79 -21.50 3.88
CA LYS A 50 14.52 -22.95 4.04
C LYS A 50 13.04 -23.27 4.30
N ALA A 51 12.30 -22.35 4.93
CA ALA A 51 10.93 -22.59 5.38
C ALA A 51 9.85 -21.94 4.50
N GLY A 52 10.24 -21.07 3.56
CA GLY A 52 9.31 -20.27 2.77
C GLY A 52 10.02 -19.12 2.07
N SER A 53 9.28 -18.08 1.68
CA SER A 53 9.85 -16.88 1.06
C SER A 53 9.48 -15.62 1.82
N VAL A 54 10.45 -14.72 2.02
CA VAL A 54 10.23 -13.39 2.59
C VAL A 54 9.99 -12.40 1.46
N VAL A 55 8.87 -11.69 1.52
CA VAL A 55 8.52 -10.58 0.64
C VAL A 55 8.76 -9.29 1.41
N ALA A 56 9.75 -8.52 1.01
CA ALA A 56 10.06 -7.23 1.61
C ALA A 56 9.66 -6.10 0.65
N VAL A 57 8.86 -5.16 1.13
CA VAL A 57 8.43 -3.99 0.37
C VAL A 57 8.99 -2.74 1.02
N ASP A 58 9.83 -2.02 0.29
CA ASP A 58 10.34 -0.71 0.67
C ASP A 58 9.23 0.33 0.51
N ILE A 59 8.78 0.87 1.65
CA ILE A 59 7.72 1.86 1.76
C ILE A 59 8.25 3.24 2.20
N SER A 60 9.57 3.46 2.09
CA SER A 60 10.24 4.70 2.50
C SER A 60 9.78 5.94 1.72
N SER A 61 9.12 5.76 0.58
CA SER A 61 8.51 6.85 -0.19
C SER A 61 7.22 7.39 0.42
N LEU A 62 6.58 6.65 1.33
CA LEU A 62 5.38 7.12 2.00
C LEU A 62 5.72 8.24 3.00
N PRO A 63 4.86 9.27 3.13
CA PRO A 63 5.07 10.31 4.13
C PRO A 63 5.11 9.72 5.55
N ALA A 64 6.03 10.22 6.37
CA ALA A 64 6.12 9.77 7.76
C ALA A 64 4.82 10.10 8.52
N GLY A 65 4.24 9.10 9.18
CA GLY A 65 2.98 9.25 9.89
C GLY A 65 1.74 9.37 8.98
N ALA A 66 1.87 9.09 7.68
CA ALA A 66 0.73 9.03 6.77
C ALA A 66 -0.32 8.05 7.30
N LYS A 67 -1.58 8.50 7.34
CA LYS A 67 -2.68 7.62 7.67
C LYS A 67 -2.93 6.66 6.52
N ILE A 68 -2.86 5.36 6.81
CA ILE A 68 -3.16 4.30 5.85
C ILE A 68 -4.65 3.95 5.96
N TYR A 69 -5.40 4.16 4.88
CA TYR A 69 -6.82 3.85 4.81
C TYR A 69 -7.05 2.41 4.38
N ARG A 70 -6.22 1.91 3.45
CA ARG A 70 -6.27 0.55 2.95
C ARG A 70 -4.89 0.12 2.47
N ALA A 71 -4.51 -1.12 2.73
CA ALA A 71 -3.41 -1.74 2.02
C ALA A 71 -3.74 -3.19 1.66
N SER A 72 -3.47 -3.56 0.42
CA SER A 72 -3.80 -4.87 -0.13
C SER A 72 -2.57 -5.47 -0.79
N LEU A 73 -2.16 -6.66 -0.33
CA LEU A 73 -1.06 -7.41 -0.92
C LEU A 73 -1.62 -8.35 -1.97
N ILE A 74 -1.51 -7.97 -3.24
CA ILE A 74 -2.00 -8.78 -4.36
C ILE A 74 -0.98 -9.85 -4.67
N ALA A 75 -1.44 -11.10 -4.74
CA ALA A 75 -0.63 -12.24 -5.10
C ALA A 75 -1.44 -13.20 -5.96
N LEU A 76 -0.89 -13.53 -7.13
CA LEU A 76 -1.57 -14.37 -8.11
C LEU A 76 -1.01 -15.78 -8.10
N ARG A 77 -1.87 -16.73 -8.44
CA ARG A 77 -1.47 -18.10 -8.79
C ARG A 77 -1.36 -18.22 -10.30
N GLY A 78 -0.40 -19.01 -10.75
CA GLY A 78 -0.28 -19.48 -12.12
C GLY A 78 -1.07 -20.79 -12.31
N GLY A 79 -0.74 -21.48 -13.40
CA GLY A 79 -1.34 -22.76 -13.76
C GLY A 79 -2.32 -22.65 -14.94
N LYS A 80 -2.27 -23.63 -15.84
CA LYS A 80 -3.27 -23.82 -16.90
C LYS A 80 -4.36 -24.75 -16.38
N GLY A 81 -5.33 -24.18 -15.67
CA GLY A 81 -6.55 -24.90 -15.28
C GLY A 81 -6.39 -26.01 -14.23
N LEU A 82 -7.50 -26.69 -13.96
CA LEU A 82 -7.69 -27.72 -12.92
C LEU A 82 -7.03 -29.08 -13.27
N GLU A 83 -6.34 -29.16 -14.39
CA GLU A 83 -5.90 -30.43 -15.00
C GLU A 83 -4.72 -31.07 -14.23
N ASP A 84 -3.91 -30.25 -13.56
CA ASP A 84 -2.81 -30.71 -12.70
C ASP A 84 -3.23 -30.77 -11.23
N ARG A 85 -3.66 -31.97 -10.81
CA ARG A 85 -3.77 -32.46 -9.42
C ARG A 85 -4.65 -31.65 -8.46
N GLN A 86 -5.91 -32.08 -8.34
CA GLN A 86 -6.89 -31.62 -7.34
C GLN A 86 -6.34 -31.51 -5.91
N SER A 87 -5.38 -32.35 -5.48
CA SER A 87 -4.88 -32.34 -4.11
C SER A 87 -4.05 -31.12 -3.72
N GLN A 88 -3.36 -30.47 -4.68
CA GLN A 88 -2.49 -29.33 -4.37
C GLN A 88 -3.26 -28.01 -4.26
N TRP A 89 -4.43 -27.92 -4.89
CA TRP A 89 -5.34 -26.78 -4.79
C TRP A 89 -6.07 -26.70 -3.44
N LEU A 90 -6.22 -27.84 -2.76
CA LEU A 90 -6.83 -27.94 -1.43
C LEU A 90 -5.87 -27.52 -0.31
N ARG A 91 -4.58 -27.30 -0.62
CA ARG A 91 -3.61 -26.85 0.37
C ARG A 91 -3.90 -25.39 0.75
N PRO A 92 -3.92 -25.05 2.05
CA PRO A 92 -4.20 -23.70 2.48
C PRO A 92 -3.09 -22.77 2.02
N VAL A 93 -3.47 -21.56 1.60
CA VAL A 93 -2.48 -20.50 1.37
C VAL A 93 -2.15 -19.88 2.72
N ARG A 94 -0.86 -19.80 3.03
CA ARG A 94 -0.34 -19.29 4.30
C ARG A 94 0.68 -18.19 4.03
N VAL A 95 0.22 -16.96 4.19
CA VAL A 95 1.04 -15.74 4.14
C VAL A 95 0.91 -15.03 5.48
N TYR A 96 2.00 -14.55 6.05
CA TYR A 96 2.04 -13.93 7.37
C TYR A 96 2.66 -12.53 7.29
N ALA A 97 2.24 -11.61 8.15
CA ALA A 97 3.02 -10.40 8.39
C ALA A 97 4.18 -10.73 9.33
N LEU A 98 5.35 -10.12 9.08
CA LEU A 98 6.51 -10.24 9.96
C LEU A 98 6.71 -8.95 10.75
N ALA A 99 7.07 -9.09 12.03
CA ALA A 99 7.49 -7.94 12.82
C ALA A 99 8.91 -7.48 12.38
N PRO A 100 9.30 -6.24 12.72
CA PRO A 100 10.65 -5.76 12.45
C PRO A 100 11.72 -6.70 13.03
N GLY A 101 12.67 -7.12 12.20
CA GLY A 101 13.75 -8.02 12.58
C GLY A 101 13.43 -9.51 12.49
N GLU A 102 12.17 -9.90 12.28
CA GLU A 102 11.81 -11.31 12.09
C GLU A 102 12.13 -11.79 10.66
N GLU A 103 12.51 -13.07 10.55
CA GLU A 103 12.73 -13.76 9.28
C GLU A 103 11.69 -14.87 9.02
N ALA A 104 10.96 -15.28 10.06
CA ALA A 104 9.92 -16.30 10.03
C ALA A 104 8.81 -15.93 11.02
N PRO A 105 7.55 -16.31 10.75
CA PRO A 105 6.45 -16.04 11.66
C PRO A 105 6.61 -16.84 12.96
N PRO A 106 6.11 -16.32 14.10
CA PRO A 106 6.02 -17.11 15.33
C PRO A 106 5.11 -18.32 15.12
N GLU A 107 5.33 -19.38 15.92
CA GLU A 107 4.64 -20.68 15.77
C GLU A 107 3.11 -20.57 15.80
N ASN A 108 2.58 -19.61 16.56
CA ASN A 108 1.15 -19.36 16.72
C ASN A 108 0.65 -18.16 15.90
N ALA A 109 1.39 -17.71 14.89
CA ALA A 109 0.92 -16.64 14.01
C ALA A 109 -0.29 -17.11 13.20
N GLU A 110 -1.27 -16.22 13.06
CA GLU A 110 -2.39 -16.45 12.14
C GLU A 110 -2.01 -15.98 10.73
N PRO A 111 -2.35 -16.74 9.67
CA PRO A 111 -2.20 -16.28 8.31
C PRO A 111 -3.04 -15.02 8.04
N LEU A 112 -2.55 -14.17 7.15
CA LEU A 112 -3.28 -13.02 6.65
C LEU A 112 -4.59 -13.44 5.99
N GLU A 113 -5.63 -12.66 6.24
CA GLU A 113 -6.94 -12.88 5.65
C GLU A 113 -6.95 -12.48 4.18
N PHE A 114 -7.63 -13.28 3.36
CA PHE A 114 -7.90 -12.91 1.98
C PHE A 114 -9.04 -11.89 1.91
N GLU A 115 -8.89 -10.95 1.00
CA GLU A 115 -9.94 -9.98 0.69
C GLU A 115 -10.97 -10.56 -0.30
N PRO A 116 -12.28 -10.49 0.02
CA PRO A 116 -13.34 -10.81 -0.93
C PRO A 116 -13.43 -9.73 -2.03
N PRO A 117 -14.14 -10.00 -3.14
CA PRO A 117 -14.83 -11.26 -3.47
C PRO A 117 -13.95 -12.26 -4.23
N TRP A 118 -12.82 -11.82 -4.77
CA TRP A 118 -12.00 -12.63 -5.68
C TRP A 118 -10.87 -13.39 -4.97
N TYR A 119 -10.63 -13.13 -3.68
CA TYR A 119 -9.62 -13.82 -2.86
C TYR A 119 -8.23 -13.89 -3.51
N ARG A 120 -7.82 -12.78 -4.15
CA ARG A 120 -6.52 -12.63 -4.84
C ARG A 120 -5.55 -11.69 -4.14
N SER A 121 -5.98 -11.11 -3.02
CA SER A 121 -5.21 -10.18 -2.23
C SER A 121 -5.44 -10.44 -0.75
N PHE A 122 -4.47 -10.02 0.05
CA PHE A 122 -4.54 -10.09 1.50
C PHE A 122 -4.72 -8.68 2.07
N ASP A 123 -5.56 -8.53 3.09
CA ASP A 123 -5.63 -7.27 3.82
C ASP A 123 -4.36 -7.14 4.67
N VAL A 124 -3.57 -6.11 4.35
CA VAL A 124 -2.33 -5.78 5.05
C VAL A 124 -2.35 -4.34 5.56
N THR A 125 -3.55 -3.76 5.71
CA THR A 125 -3.74 -2.39 6.20
C THR A 125 -3.06 -2.20 7.55
N SER A 126 -3.29 -3.10 8.51
CA SER A 126 -2.72 -3.00 9.86
C SER A 126 -1.19 -3.16 9.89
N PRO A 127 -0.56 -4.19 9.27
CA PRO A 127 0.89 -4.30 9.17
C PRO A 127 1.56 -3.09 8.52
N VAL A 128 1.00 -2.59 7.41
CA VAL A 128 1.54 -1.44 6.68
C VAL A 128 1.40 -0.16 7.51
N GLY A 129 0.22 0.07 8.10
CA GLY A 129 -0.02 1.22 8.96
C GLY A 129 0.95 1.27 10.15
N ARG A 130 1.21 0.12 10.78
CA ARG A 130 2.22 0.00 11.84
C ARG A 130 3.63 0.33 11.32
N ALA A 131 4.04 -0.25 10.19
CA ALA A 131 5.36 0.02 9.61
C ALA A 131 5.58 1.50 9.26
N VAL A 132 4.53 2.20 8.81
CA VAL A 132 4.56 3.66 8.55
C VAL A 132 4.63 4.46 9.86
N ALA A 133 3.84 4.10 10.86
CA ALA A 133 3.87 4.76 12.18
C ALA A 133 5.24 4.61 12.87
N ASP A 134 5.84 3.42 12.77
CA ASP A 134 7.13 3.08 13.35
C ASP A 134 8.33 3.57 12.52
N LYS A 135 8.09 4.16 11.35
CA LYS A 135 9.12 4.63 10.40
C LYS A 135 10.09 3.50 10.01
N ALA A 136 9.57 2.29 9.83
CA ALA A 136 10.38 1.09 9.59
C ALA A 136 11.10 1.09 8.23
N GLY A 137 10.70 1.95 7.29
CA GLY A 137 11.23 2.03 5.92
C GLY A 137 10.81 0.87 5.02
N ALA A 138 10.50 -0.30 5.58
CA ALA A 138 10.00 -1.46 4.87
C ALA A 138 8.94 -2.22 5.69
N VAL A 139 8.07 -2.93 4.98
CA VAL A 139 7.16 -3.95 5.55
C VAL A 139 7.54 -5.32 4.99
N LYS A 140 7.44 -6.36 5.82
CA LYS A 140 7.81 -7.72 5.42
C LYS A 140 6.64 -8.69 5.61
N PHE A 141 6.54 -9.64 4.69
CA PHE A 141 5.59 -10.73 4.71
C PHE A 141 6.31 -12.05 4.49
N PHE A 142 5.81 -13.13 5.08
CA PHE A 142 6.35 -14.48 4.90
C PHE A 142 5.35 -15.36 4.18
N VAL A 143 5.74 -15.91 3.03
CA VAL A 143 4.95 -16.87 2.25
C VAL A 143 5.43 -18.27 2.61
N ALA A 144 4.70 -18.93 3.51
CA ALA A 144 5.00 -20.30 3.93
C ALA A 144 4.48 -21.32 2.90
N GLU A 145 3.28 -21.07 2.38
CA GLU A 145 2.61 -21.99 1.47
C GLU A 145 1.74 -21.23 0.49
N PHE A 146 2.06 -21.34 -0.80
CA PHE A 146 1.28 -20.72 -1.85
C PHE A 146 1.51 -21.46 -3.16
N TYR A 147 0.68 -22.47 -3.42
CA TYR A 147 0.84 -23.32 -4.60
C TYR A 147 0.71 -22.52 -5.89
N GLN A 148 1.63 -22.76 -6.84
CA GLN A 148 1.76 -22.04 -8.11
C GLN A 148 1.83 -20.52 -7.96
N TRP A 149 2.33 -20.02 -6.83
CA TRP A 149 2.51 -18.59 -6.63
C TRP A 149 3.38 -17.97 -7.73
N ARG A 150 2.94 -16.80 -8.21
CA ARG A 150 3.63 -15.98 -9.20
C ARG A 150 4.29 -14.78 -8.52
N PRO A 151 5.54 -14.93 -8.02
CA PRO A 151 6.25 -13.85 -7.33
C PRO A 151 6.46 -12.61 -8.22
N ASP A 152 6.62 -12.81 -9.53
CA ASP A 152 6.74 -11.76 -10.55
C ASP A 152 5.51 -10.87 -10.68
N GLN A 153 4.33 -11.37 -10.27
CA GLN A 153 3.07 -10.64 -10.37
C GLN A 153 2.60 -10.05 -9.05
N MET A 154 3.36 -10.24 -7.97
CA MET A 154 3.01 -9.69 -6.67
C MET A 154 3.08 -8.16 -6.69
N GLU A 155 2.23 -7.52 -5.91
CA GLU A 155 2.29 -6.07 -5.67
C GLU A 155 1.62 -5.72 -4.35
N LEU A 156 2.10 -4.66 -3.71
CA LEU A 156 1.45 -4.03 -2.59
C LEU A 156 0.76 -2.77 -3.09
N ARG A 157 -0.56 -2.68 -2.91
CA ARG A 157 -1.34 -1.45 -3.15
C ARG A 157 -1.66 -0.78 -1.84
N ILE A 158 -1.43 0.52 -1.76
CA ILE A 158 -1.66 1.32 -0.55
C ILE A 158 -2.52 2.50 -0.93
N THR A 159 -3.62 2.71 -0.22
CA THR A 159 -4.40 3.94 -0.24
C THR A 159 -4.23 4.64 1.10
N GLY A 160 -3.72 5.87 1.10
CA GLY A 160 -3.36 6.60 2.30
C GLY A 160 -3.26 8.10 2.06
N GLU A 161 -2.89 8.84 3.09
CA GLU A 161 -2.56 10.27 2.97
C GLU A 161 -1.19 10.46 2.33
N GLY A 162 -1.12 11.36 1.35
CA GLY A 162 0.16 11.76 0.77
C GLY A 162 0.03 12.83 -0.30
N PRO A 163 1.16 13.39 -0.77
CA PRO A 163 1.15 14.37 -1.83
C PRO A 163 0.78 13.69 -3.16
N ALA A 164 -0.22 14.18 -3.88
CA ALA A 164 -0.49 13.67 -5.23
C ALA A 164 0.58 14.17 -6.21
N SER A 165 1.55 13.31 -6.52
CA SER A 165 2.65 13.62 -7.44
C SER A 165 2.29 13.42 -8.92
N GLN A 166 1.24 12.64 -9.21
CA GLN A 166 0.75 12.34 -10.56
C GLN A 166 -0.78 12.38 -10.58
N VAL A 167 -1.35 13.57 -10.46
CA VAL A 167 -2.78 13.76 -10.73
C VAL A 167 -2.94 13.74 -12.25
N SER A 168 -3.69 12.75 -12.77
CA SER A 168 -4.10 12.78 -14.18
C SER A 168 -4.75 14.12 -14.51
N PRO A 169 -4.58 14.65 -15.74
CA PRO A 169 -5.24 15.88 -16.14
C PRO A 169 -6.72 15.80 -15.78
N GLN A 170 -7.20 16.77 -15.00
CA GLN A 170 -8.60 16.76 -14.60
C GLN A 170 -9.46 16.95 -15.85
N VAL A 171 -10.48 16.09 -16.00
CA VAL A 171 -11.46 16.23 -17.07
C VAL A 171 -12.22 17.54 -16.89
N THR A 172 -12.55 18.20 -18.01
CA THR A 172 -13.26 19.49 -17.96
C THR A 172 -14.73 19.30 -18.34
N GLY A 173 -15.57 20.30 -18.02
CA GLY A 173 -16.97 20.29 -18.42
C GLY A 173 -17.80 19.16 -17.79
N VAL A 174 -17.41 18.68 -16.60
CA VAL A 174 -18.18 17.67 -15.87
C VAL A 174 -19.59 18.19 -15.62
N ARG A 175 -20.60 17.45 -16.09
CA ARG A 175 -22.01 17.72 -15.83
C ARG A 175 -22.69 16.43 -15.43
N ALA A 176 -23.54 16.51 -14.41
CA ALA A 176 -24.45 15.44 -14.04
C ALA A 176 -25.87 15.87 -14.33
N PHE A 177 -26.69 14.99 -14.92
CA PHE A 177 -28.12 15.20 -15.06
C PHE A 177 -28.88 13.91 -14.80
N HIS A 178 -30.15 14.05 -14.44
CA HIS A 178 -31.04 12.95 -14.09
C HIS A 178 -32.16 12.83 -15.12
N ALA A 179 -32.38 11.63 -15.64
CA ALA A 179 -33.47 11.31 -16.56
C ALA A 179 -33.90 9.86 -16.34
N ASP A 180 -35.21 9.62 -16.27
CA ASP A 180 -35.82 8.29 -16.14
C ASP A 180 -35.24 7.43 -14.99
N GLY A 181 -35.02 8.05 -13.83
CA GLY A 181 -34.48 7.36 -12.65
C GLY A 181 -32.98 7.08 -12.71
N SER A 182 -32.29 7.49 -13.77
CA SER A 182 -30.86 7.28 -13.97
C SER A 182 -30.07 8.58 -13.86
N THR A 183 -28.84 8.50 -13.33
CA THR A 183 -27.89 9.61 -13.29
C THR A 183 -26.85 9.44 -14.38
N PHE A 184 -26.77 10.42 -15.27
CA PHE A 184 -25.76 10.49 -16.32
C PHE A 184 -24.70 11.50 -15.91
N VAL A 185 -23.43 11.11 -16.03
CA VAL A 185 -22.30 12.01 -15.85
C VAL A 185 -21.59 12.12 -17.20
N THR A 186 -21.42 13.34 -17.69
CA THR A 186 -20.70 13.65 -18.93
C THR A 186 -19.51 14.53 -18.61
N TRP A 187 -18.44 14.40 -19.39
CA TRP A 187 -17.24 15.22 -19.29
C TRP A 187 -16.57 15.33 -20.66
N LYS A 188 -15.64 16.28 -20.79
CA LYS A 188 -14.74 16.38 -21.94
C LYS A 188 -13.42 15.73 -21.57
N GLU A 189 -13.02 14.76 -22.37
CA GLU A 189 -11.65 14.24 -22.36
C GLU A 189 -10.68 15.31 -22.87
N MET A 190 -9.44 15.28 -22.36
CA MET A 190 -8.35 16.18 -22.77
C MET A 190 -7.35 15.46 -23.65
#